data_AF-A0A674ERE9-F1
#
_entry.id   AF-A0A674ERE9-F1
#
_cell.length_a   1.000
_cell.length_b   1.000
_cell.length_c   1.000
_cell.angle_alpha   90.00
_cell.angle_beta   90.00
_cell.angle_gamma   90.00
#
_symmetry.space_group_name_H-M   'P 1'
#
loop_
_entity.id
_entity.type
_entity.pdbx_description
1 polymer ?
#
loop_
_entity_poly.entity_id
_entity_poly.type
_entity_poly.pdbx_seq_one_letter_code
_entity_poly.pdbx_strand_id
1 'polypeptide(L)'
;IVVNNCTHYPELYFQGFLVLVIPGLQVCEWREPEELAALLDLELRENGESQHQLLQRVRAVAKYSVKTNPPHFINQLSAGVEYHVLTVRFLTEALNTSQYTYEVAPVFVLMEDEVLAKLRSLVGWTEGDGIFCPGGSVSNMYAMNVAPYHTFPEVKLKGLWALPPLAVFTSQKLGSCISGHWDRECVPDQSG
;
A
#
# COMPACT_ATOMS: atom_id res chain seq x y z
N ILE A 1 6.91 22.83 5.59
CA ILE A 1 5.52 23.33 5.56
C ILE A 1 5.19 23.79 6.97
N VAL A 2 5.11 25.10 7.19
CA VAL A 2 4.84 25.69 8.51
C VAL A 2 3.37 25.45 8.85
N VAL A 3 3.11 24.65 9.87
CA VAL A 3 1.77 24.45 10.43
C VAL A 3 1.56 25.56 11.46
N ASN A 4 0.99 26.69 11.06
CA ASN A 4 0.50 27.70 11.99
C ASN A 4 -1.02 27.83 11.87
N ASN A 5 -1.70 27.50 12.97
CA ASN A 5 -3.10 27.79 13.32
C ASN A 5 -4.20 27.31 12.35
N CYS A 6 -4.48 26.00 12.39
CA CYS A 6 -5.71 25.39 11.85
C CYS A 6 -6.91 25.46 12.83
N THR A 7 -7.17 26.59 13.49
CA THR A 7 -8.32 26.76 14.40
C THR A 7 -9.49 27.54 13.79
N HIS A 8 -9.39 28.00 12.53
CA HIS A 8 -10.38 28.91 11.95
C HIS A 8 -11.32 28.35 10.86
N TYR A 9 -11.31 27.04 10.55
CA TYR A 9 -12.11 26.53 9.42
C TYR A 9 -12.83 25.20 9.66
N PRO A 10 -13.94 25.20 10.41
CA PRO A 10 -14.79 24.01 10.56
C PRO A 10 -15.44 23.53 9.25
N GLU A 11 -15.63 24.41 8.25
CA GLU A 11 -16.22 24.04 6.95
C GLU A 11 -15.30 23.15 6.09
N LEU A 12 -13.99 23.27 6.25
CA LEU A 12 -12.97 22.51 5.51
C LEU A 12 -12.97 21.02 5.87
N TYR A 13 -13.22 20.70 7.14
CA TYR A 13 -13.37 19.32 7.61
C TYR A 13 -14.65 18.67 7.05
N PHE A 14 -15.72 19.44 6.85
CA PHE A 14 -17.00 18.90 6.39
C PHE A 14 -17.09 18.75 4.87
N GLN A 15 -16.59 19.70 4.07
CA GLN A 15 -16.75 19.65 2.61
C GLN A 15 -15.74 18.77 1.88
N GLY A 16 -14.48 18.69 2.34
CA GLY A 16 -13.48 17.78 1.74
C GLY A 16 -13.77 16.31 2.05
N PHE A 17 -14.32 16.04 3.23
CA PHE A 17 -14.69 14.71 3.70
C PHE A 17 -15.97 14.19 3.02
N LEU A 18 -16.90 15.08 2.64
CA LEU A 18 -18.16 14.70 2.00
C LEU A 18 -17.95 14.04 0.62
N VAL A 19 -17.02 14.54 -0.21
CA VAL A 19 -16.90 14.12 -1.61
C VAL A 19 -16.49 12.64 -1.78
N LEU A 20 -15.80 12.06 -0.80
CA LEU A 20 -15.35 10.65 -0.85
C LEU A 20 -16.35 9.67 -0.20
N VAL A 21 -17.37 10.19 0.50
CA VAL A 21 -18.18 9.41 1.45
C VAL A 21 -19.68 9.49 1.15
N ILE A 22 -20.13 10.41 0.28
CA ILE A 22 -21.56 10.52 -0.09
C ILE A 22 -22.02 9.27 -0.88
N PRO A 23 -23.06 8.56 -0.40
CA PRO A 23 -23.71 7.50 -1.16
C PRO A 23 -24.36 8.05 -2.44
N GLY A 24 -24.22 7.35 -3.56
CA GLY A 24 -24.80 7.76 -4.85
C GLY A 24 -23.88 8.56 -5.77
N LEU A 25 -22.59 8.72 -5.43
CA LEU A 25 -21.61 9.25 -6.38
C LEU A 25 -21.37 8.28 -7.54
N GLN A 26 -21.17 8.88 -8.73
CA GLN A 26 -20.59 8.22 -9.88
C GLN A 26 -19.20 7.66 -9.52
N VAL A 27 -18.91 6.39 -9.88
CA VAL A 27 -17.60 5.74 -9.63
C VAL A 27 -16.43 6.55 -10.16
N CYS A 28 -16.58 7.11 -11.35
CA CYS A 28 -15.52 7.84 -12.02
C CYS A 28 -16.13 8.83 -13.00
N GLU A 29 -15.71 10.10 -12.94
CA GLU A 29 -15.93 11.06 -14.01
C GLU A 29 -14.81 10.90 -15.05
N TRP A 30 -15.02 9.99 -16.01
CA TRP A 30 -14.03 9.62 -17.02
C TRP A 30 -13.65 10.82 -17.90
N ARG A 31 -12.35 10.90 -18.20
CA ARG A 31 -11.70 11.88 -19.08
C ARG A 31 -10.54 11.17 -19.80
N GLU A 32 -10.25 11.55 -21.03
CA GLU A 32 -9.04 11.06 -21.70
C GLU A 32 -7.78 11.62 -21.01
N PRO A 33 -6.63 10.92 -21.05
CA PRO A 33 -5.42 11.34 -20.34
C PRO A 33 -4.97 12.77 -20.63
N GLU A 34 -5.02 13.20 -21.89
CA GLU A 34 -4.64 14.55 -22.30
C GLU A 34 -5.62 15.61 -21.79
N GLU A 35 -6.93 15.31 -21.82
CA GLU A 35 -7.97 16.17 -21.28
C GLU A 35 -7.82 16.33 -19.77
N LEU A 36 -7.59 15.23 -19.05
CA LEU A 36 -7.42 15.24 -17.60
C LEU A 36 -6.14 15.99 -17.18
N ALA A 37 -5.03 15.79 -17.90
CA ALA A 37 -3.79 16.51 -17.63
C ALA A 37 -3.98 18.02 -17.77
N ALA A 38 -4.70 18.47 -18.80
CA ALA A 38 -5.03 19.88 -18.99
C ALA A 38 -5.96 20.43 -17.90
N LEU A 39 -6.95 19.65 -17.45
CA LEU A 39 -7.86 20.02 -16.36
C LEU A 39 -7.16 20.14 -15.00
N LEU A 40 -6.13 19.32 -14.76
CA LEU A 40 -5.42 19.28 -13.48
C LEU A 40 -4.26 20.27 -13.39
N ASP A 41 -3.73 20.75 -14.51
CA ASP A 41 -2.57 21.65 -14.59
C ASP A 41 -1.43 21.21 -13.66
N LEU A 42 -0.89 20.01 -13.91
CA LEU A 42 0.07 19.33 -13.02
C LEU A 42 1.51 19.88 -13.09
N GLU A 43 1.76 20.92 -13.89
CA GLU A 43 3.09 21.50 -14.07
C GLU A 43 3.59 22.12 -12.75
N LEU A 44 4.76 21.67 -12.30
CA LEU A 44 5.44 22.25 -11.14
C LEU A 44 6.20 23.50 -11.57
N ARG A 45 5.98 24.61 -10.86
CA ARG A 45 6.55 25.92 -11.15
C ARG A 45 7.44 26.40 -10.01
N GLU A 46 8.29 27.39 -10.27
CA GLU A 46 9.21 27.95 -9.26
C GLU A 46 8.47 28.59 -8.08
N ASN A 47 7.35 29.26 -8.37
CA ASN A 47 6.55 29.93 -7.36
C ASN A 47 5.38 29.06 -6.90
N GLY A 48 5.11 29.09 -5.60
CA GLY A 48 3.94 28.44 -5.01
C GLY A 48 2.64 29.15 -5.36
N GLU A 49 1.52 28.48 -5.07
CA GLU A 49 0.18 29.00 -5.30
C GLU A 49 -0.50 29.50 -4.03
N SER A 50 -1.54 30.30 -4.21
CA SER A 50 -2.39 30.70 -3.11
C SER A 50 -3.13 29.50 -2.49
N GLN A 51 -3.47 29.60 -1.21
CA GLN A 51 -4.27 28.57 -0.52
C GLN A 51 -5.61 28.30 -1.25
N HIS A 52 -6.23 29.33 -1.83
CA HIS A 52 -7.47 29.17 -2.58
C HIS A 52 -7.29 28.26 -3.82
N GLN A 53 -6.22 28.47 -4.59
CA GLN A 53 -5.90 27.65 -5.76
C GLN A 53 -5.57 26.21 -5.34
N LEU A 54 -4.79 26.03 -4.27
CA LEU A 54 -4.50 24.69 -3.73
C LEU A 54 -5.79 23.93 -3.35
N LEU A 55 -6.77 24.59 -2.73
CA LEU A 55 -8.05 23.98 -2.42
C LEU A 55 -8.86 23.62 -3.68
N GLN A 56 -8.80 24.44 -4.72
CA GLN A 56 -9.40 24.11 -6.02
C GLN A 56 -8.74 22.86 -6.63
N ARG A 57 -7.41 22.75 -6.56
CA ARG A 57 -6.67 21.56 -7.01
C ARG A 57 -7.05 20.30 -6.24
N VAL A 58 -7.12 20.37 -4.91
CA VAL A 58 -7.57 19.24 -4.06
C VAL A 58 -8.98 18.79 -4.45
N ARG A 59 -9.90 19.73 -4.71
CA ARG A 59 -11.25 19.40 -5.19
C ARG A 59 -11.23 18.74 -6.57
N ALA A 60 -10.38 19.20 -7.49
CA ALA A 60 -10.24 18.60 -8.81
C ALA A 60 -9.71 17.15 -8.73
N VAL A 61 -8.66 16.91 -7.93
CA VAL A 61 -8.14 15.56 -7.66
C VAL A 61 -9.24 14.67 -7.09
N ALA A 62 -9.94 15.14 -6.05
CA ALA A 62 -11.03 14.40 -5.43
C ALA A 62 -12.17 14.12 -6.42
N LYS A 63 -12.48 15.03 -7.34
CA LYS A 63 -13.55 14.91 -8.34
C LYS A 63 -13.22 13.85 -9.40
N TYR A 64 -12.06 13.98 -10.05
CA TYR A 64 -11.67 13.14 -11.18
C TYR A 64 -11.04 11.80 -10.80
N SER A 65 -10.66 11.59 -9.54
CA SER A 65 -10.20 10.27 -9.07
C SER A 65 -11.33 9.23 -9.06
N VAL A 66 -10.98 7.95 -9.25
CA VAL A 66 -11.92 6.84 -9.06
C VAL A 66 -12.36 6.77 -7.59
N LYS A 67 -13.66 6.64 -7.37
CA LYS A 67 -14.28 6.40 -6.07
C LYS A 67 -14.32 4.90 -5.84
N THR A 68 -13.51 4.40 -4.91
CA THR A 68 -13.46 2.96 -4.57
C THR A 68 -14.47 2.56 -3.49
N ASN A 69 -15.12 3.53 -2.86
CA ASN A 69 -16.12 3.34 -1.81
C ASN A 69 -17.48 2.80 -2.29
N PRO A 70 -18.06 3.28 -3.42
CA PRO A 70 -19.42 2.90 -3.78
C PRO A 70 -19.58 1.38 -4.00
N PRO A 71 -20.73 0.77 -3.64
CA PRO A 71 -20.95 -0.68 -3.74
C PRO A 71 -20.80 -1.26 -5.15
N HIS A 72 -20.90 -0.40 -6.17
CA HIS A 72 -20.82 -0.78 -7.58
C HIS A 72 -19.38 -0.68 -8.13
N PHE A 73 -18.40 -0.28 -7.32
CA PHE A 73 -16.99 -0.40 -7.67
C PHE A 73 -16.52 -1.84 -7.43
N ILE A 74 -16.38 -2.62 -8.51
CA ILE A 74 -16.02 -4.05 -8.49
C ILE A 74 -14.74 -4.35 -9.28
N ASN A 75 -13.94 -3.33 -9.58
CA ASN A 75 -12.77 -3.46 -10.45
C ASN A 75 -11.54 -4.06 -9.76
N GLN A 76 -11.46 -3.96 -8.43
CA GLN A 76 -10.29 -4.36 -7.66
C GLN A 76 -10.68 -5.30 -6.53
N LEU A 77 -9.71 -6.09 -6.06
CA LEU A 77 -9.86 -6.93 -4.86
C LEU A 77 -9.97 -6.12 -3.56
N SER A 78 -9.66 -4.83 -3.61
CA SER A 78 -9.79 -3.89 -2.50
C SER A 78 -10.78 -2.78 -2.86
N ALA A 79 -11.86 -2.68 -2.09
CA ALA A 79 -12.96 -1.73 -2.30
C ALA A 79 -13.59 -1.36 -0.95
N GLY A 80 -14.41 -0.31 -0.97
CA GLY A 80 -15.08 0.21 0.21
C GLY A 80 -14.21 1.13 1.07
N VAL A 81 -14.86 1.78 2.03
CA VAL A 81 -14.21 2.57 3.08
C VAL A 81 -14.80 2.12 4.43
N GLU A 82 -13.92 1.69 5.32
CA GLU A 82 -14.25 1.45 6.73
C GLU A 82 -13.80 2.67 7.54
N TYR A 83 -14.72 3.22 8.35
CA TYR A 83 -14.54 4.52 8.98
C TYR A 83 -13.52 4.50 10.12
N HIS A 84 -13.44 3.41 10.89
CA HIS A 84 -12.41 3.28 11.93
C HIS A 84 -11.02 3.24 11.31
N VAL A 85 -10.83 2.47 10.23
CA VAL A 85 -9.58 2.40 9.45
C VAL A 85 -9.23 3.78 8.88
N LEU A 86 -10.20 4.53 8.35
CA LEU A 86 -9.95 5.88 7.84
C LEU A 86 -9.47 6.82 8.94
N THR A 87 -10.09 6.81 10.12
CA THR A 87 -9.64 7.61 11.28
C THR A 87 -8.22 7.24 11.69
N VAL A 88 -7.91 5.94 11.77
CA VAL A 88 -6.56 5.48 12.12
C VAL A 88 -5.54 5.90 11.06
N ARG A 89 -5.88 5.83 9.76
CA ARG A 89 -4.99 6.32 8.69
C ARG A 89 -4.65 7.79 8.83
N PHE A 90 -5.64 8.64 9.15
CA PHE A 90 -5.37 10.06 9.43
C PHE A 90 -4.46 10.24 10.65
N LEU A 91 -4.69 9.47 11.71
CA LEU A 91 -3.84 9.54 12.90
C LEU A 91 -2.40 9.08 12.60
N THR A 92 -2.22 7.98 11.87
CA THR A 92 -0.89 7.48 11.47
C THR A 92 -0.15 8.51 10.63
N GLU A 93 -0.83 9.12 9.64
CA GLU A 93 -0.23 10.17 8.81
C GLU A 93 0.12 11.42 9.62
N ALA A 94 -0.73 11.81 10.57
CA ALA A 94 -0.48 12.95 11.45
C ALA A 94 0.71 12.72 12.40
N LEU A 95 0.92 11.48 12.85
CA LEU A 95 2.03 11.11 13.73
C LEU A 95 3.35 11.01 12.96
N ASN A 96 3.31 10.67 11.67
CA ASN A 96 4.45 10.69 10.74
C ASN A 96 5.75 10.11 11.33
N THR A 97 5.64 8.96 12.02
CA THR A 97 6.77 8.23 12.59
C THR A 97 7.15 7.05 11.68
N SER A 98 8.30 6.42 11.96
CA SER A 98 8.81 5.30 11.18
C SER A 98 8.90 4.02 12.04
N GLN A 99 8.35 2.93 11.50
CA GLN A 99 8.28 1.61 12.13
C GLN A 99 9.62 0.85 11.98
N TYR A 100 10.68 1.29 12.67
CA TYR A 100 11.98 0.60 12.61
C TYR A 100 12.62 0.32 13.97
N THR A 101 12.33 1.12 15.01
CA THR A 101 12.82 0.91 16.38
C THR A 101 11.75 1.26 17.40
N TYR A 102 11.86 0.65 18.58
CA TYR A 102 10.98 0.93 19.70
C TYR A 102 11.08 2.38 20.18
N GLU A 103 12.26 3.01 20.13
CA GLU A 103 12.44 4.40 20.57
C GLU A 103 11.62 5.39 19.72
N VAL A 104 11.48 5.12 18.42
CA VAL A 104 10.81 6.04 17.48
C VAL A 104 9.32 5.75 17.33
N ALA A 105 8.91 4.48 17.44
CA ALA A 105 7.53 4.07 17.26
C ALA A 105 7.06 3.07 18.34
N PRO A 106 7.18 3.40 19.65
CA PRO A 106 6.99 2.42 20.73
C PRO A 106 5.60 1.78 20.73
N VAL A 107 4.57 2.57 20.44
CA VAL A 107 3.18 2.09 20.39
C VAL A 107 2.96 1.18 19.17
N PHE A 108 3.43 1.59 18.00
CA PHE A 108 3.20 0.85 16.76
C PHE A 108 4.01 -0.45 16.69
N VAL A 109 5.19 -0.50 17.32
CA VAL A 109 5.98 -1.73 17.47
C VAL A 109 5.22 -2.76 18.30
N LEU A 110 4.66 -2.37 19.44
CA LEU A 110 3.86 -3.29 20.27
C LEU A 110 2.56 -3.72 19.59
N MET A 111 1.90 -2.80 18.88
CA MET A 111 0.69 -3.14 18.11
C MET A 111 0.99 -4.14 16.99
N GLU A 112 2.10 -3.96 16.27
CA GLU A 112 2.51 -4.87 15.20
C GLU A 112 2.77 -6.28 15.75
N ASP A 113 3.49 -6.40 16.86
CA ASP A 113 3.75 -7.69 17.51
C ASP A 113 2.45 -8.43 17.90
N GLU A 114 1.51 -7.72 18.53
CA GLU A 114 0.21 -8.29 18.92
C GLU A 114 -0.62 -8.73 17.70
N VAL A 115 -0.66 -7.91 16.64
CA VAL A 115 -1.40 -8.26 15.42
C VAL A 115 -0.77 -9.48 14.74
N LEU A 116 0.56 -9.55 14.65
CA LEU A 116 1.27 -10.68 14.08
C LEU A 116 1.05 -11.95 14.92
N ALA A 117 1.09 -11.84 16.25
CA ALA A 117 0.77 -12.96 17.15
C ALA A 117 -0.65 -13.48 16.93
N LYS A 118 -1.62 -12.57 16.76
CA LYS A 118 -3.00 -12.96 16.46
C LYS A 118 -3.15 -13.63 15.10
N LEU A 119 -2.48 -13.11 14.06
CA LEU A 119 -2.48 -13.71 12.73
C LEU A 119 -1.88 -15.13 12.75
N ARG A 120 -0.76 -15.33 13.44
CA ARG A 120 -0.15 -16.67 13.64
C ARG A 120 -1.13 -17.62 14.33
N SER A 121 -1.80 -17.16 15.38
CA SER A 121 -2.82 -17.95 16.09
C SER A 121 -3.98 -18.36 15.18
N LEU A 122 -4.46 -17.49 14.27
CA LEU A 122 -5.54 -17.82 13.32
C LEU A 122 -5.11 -18.88 12.29
N VAL A 123 -3.83 -18.91 11.92
CA VAL A 123 -3.26 -19.95 11.06
C VAL A 123 -3.09 -21.28 11.82
N GLY A 124 -3.09 -21.25 13.15
CA GLY A 124 -2.90 -22.42 14.02
C GLY A 124 -1.46 -22.63 14.48
N TRP A 125 -0.60 -21.62 14.38
CA TRP A 125 0.78 -21.69 14.86
C TRP A 125 0.90 -21.19 16.29
N THR A 126 1.67 -21.93 17.10
CA THR A 126 1.96 -21.58 18.50
C THR A 126 3.22 -20.73 18.65
N GLU A 127 4.11 -20.79 17.66
CA GLU A 127 5.36 -20.05 17.60
C GLU A 127 5.59 -19.53 16.18
N GLY A 128 6.41 -18.50 16.04
CA GLY A 128 6.81 -17.94 14.76
C GLY A 128 7.10 -16.45 14.83
N ASP A 129 7.53 -15.91 13.70
CA ASP A 129 7.89 -14.51 13.53
C ASP A 129 7.24 -13.95 12.25
N GLY A 130 7.24 -12.63 12.07
CA GLY A 130 6.72 -11.98 10.89
C GLY A 130 6.96 -10.47 10.89
N ILE A 131 6.74 -9.86 9.72
CA ILE A 131 6.78 -8.40 9.54
C ILE A 131 5.69 -7.98 8.57
N PHE A 132 5.14 -6.77 8.72
CA PHE A 132 4.32 -6.19 7.67
C PHE A 132 5.19 -5.77 6.49
N CYS A 133 4.70 -6.05 5.28
CA CYS A 133 5.37 -5.68 4.04
C CYS A 133 4.49 -4.70 3.24
N PRO A 134 5.09 -3.83 2.41
CA PRO A 134 4.36 -2.96 1.50
C PRO A 134 3.78 -3.75 0.32
N GLY A 135 2.76 -4.58 0.59
CA GLY A 135 2.07 -5.43 -0.38
C GLY A 135 2.55 -6.88 -0.40
N GLY A 136 1.66 -7.78 -0.85
CA GLY A 136 1.88 -9.22 -0.82
C GLY A 136 3.02 -9.72 -1.72
N SER A 137 3.33 -9.02 -2.81
CA SER A 137 4.48 -9.39 -3.66
C SER A 137 5.81 -9.27 -2.91
N VAL A 138 5.97 -8.25 -2.07
CA VAL A 138 7.16 -8.09 -1.23
C VAL A 138 7.19 -9.14 -0.12
N SER A 139 6.04 -9.50 0.45
CA SER A 139 5.94 -10.63 1.39
C SER A 139 6.40 -11.95 0.76
N ASN A 140 5.97 -12.24 -0.48
CA ASN A 140 6.41 -13.42 -1.21
C ASN A 140 7.91 -13.39 -1.47
N MET A 141 8.46 -12.22 -1.86
CA MET A 141 9.90 -12.05 -2.03
C MET A 141 10.67 -12.32 -0.72
N TYR A 142 10.17 -11.86 0.43
CA TYR A 142 10.76 -12.18 1.73
C TYR A 142 10.76 -13.69 1.99
N ALA A 143 9.63 -14.38 1.79
CA ALA A 143 9.55 -15.83 1.95
C ALA A 143 10.57 -16.56 1.07
N MET A 144 10.70 -16.12 -0.17
CA MET A 144 11.65 -16.65 -1.16
C MET A 144 13.11 -16.39 -0.78
N ASN A 145 13.41 -15.32 -0.05
CA ASN A 145 14.76 -15.01 0.42
C ASN A 145 15.10 -15.74 1.73
N VAL A 146 14.12 -15.90 2.62
CA VAL A 146 14.29 -16.57 3.92
C VAL A 146 14.54 -18.07 3.73
N ALA A 147 13.89 -18.74 2.78
CA ALA A 147 14.02 -20.19 2.61
C ALA A 147 15.44 -20.67 2.24
N PRO A 148 16.14 -20.09 1.23
CA PRO A 148 17.54 -20.39 0.96
C PRO A 148 18.46 -19.94 2.10
N TYR A 149 18.20 -18.79 2.73
CA TYR A 149 19.02 -18.33 3.86
C TYR A 149 18.95 -19.28 5.06
N HIS A 150 17.78 -19.85 5.35
CA HIS A 150 17.61 -20.86 6.39
C HIS A 150 18.38 -22.15 6.07
N THR A 151 18.37 -22.59 4.81
CA THR A 151 18.98 -23.86 4.38
C THR A 151 20.50 -23.73 4.15
N PHE A 152 20.92 -22.59 3.62
CA PHE A 152 22.30 -22.26 3.23
C PHE A 152 22.66 -20.83 3.70
N PRO A 153 22.93 -20.60 5.00
CA PRO A 153 23.15 -19.26 5.55
C PRO A 153 24.31 -18.49 4.88
N GLU A 154 25.30 -19.20 4.36
CA GLU A 154 26.44 -18.65 3.64
C GLU A 154 26.05 -17.96 2.32
N VAL A 155 24.84 -18.20 1.81
CA VAL A 155 24.30 -17.56 0.60
C VAL A 155 24.32 -16.04 0.71
N LYS A 156 24.16 -15.50 1.92
CA LYS A 156 24.20 -14.05 2.17
C LYS A 156 25.56 -13.43 1.85
N LEU A 157 26.64 -14.19 2.00
CA LEU A 157 28.02 -13.73 1.77
C LEU A 157 28.56 -14.17 0.41
N LYS A 158 28.24 -15.40 -0.02
CA LYS A 158 28.80 -16.02 -1.23
C LYS A 158 27.91 -15.84 -2.46
N GLY A 159 26.65 -15.43 -2.27
CA GLY A 159 25.65 -15.34 -3.33
C GLY A 159 25.13 -16.71 -3.79
N LEU A 160 24.09 -16.68 -4.63
CA LEU A 160 23.41 -17.89 -5.13
C LEU A 160 24.27 -18.75 -6.05
N TRP A 161 25.27 -18.16 -6.73
CA TRP A 161 26.20 -18.89 -7.62
C TRP A 161 27.06 -19.93 -6.91
N ALA A 162 27.23 -19.80 -5.59
CA ALA A 162 27.96 -20.75 -4.78
C ALA A 162 27.12 -21.97 -4.36
N LEU A 163 25.83 -21.99 -4.70
CA LEU A 163 24.90 -23.07 -4.37
C LEU A 163 24.60 -23.94 -5.60
N PRO A 164 24.15 -25.19 -5.40
CA PRO A 164 23.50 -25.96 -6.45
C PRO A 164 22.29 -25.21 -7.02
N PRO A 165 21.87 -25.50 -8.27
CA PRO A 165 20.66 -24.93 -8.84
C PRO A 165 19.45 -25.14 -7.93
N LEU A 166 18.80 -24.03 -7.55
CA LEU A 166 17.58 -24.06 -6.73
C LEU A 166 16.35 -24.03 -7.64
N ALA A 167 15.31 -24.77 -7.25
CA ALA A 167 14.04 -24.81 -7.95
C ALA A 167 12.90 -24.40 -7.01
N VAL A 168 11.91 -23.69 -7.56
CA VAL A 168 10.73 -23.21 -6.83
C VAL A 168 9.51 -23.69 -7.59
N PHE A 169 8.56 -24.27 -6.86
CA PHE A 169 7.32 -24.79 -7.42
C PHE A 169 6.16 -23.88 -7.04
N THR A 170 5.37 -23.47 -8.03
CA THR A 170 4.16 -22.68 -7.84
C THR A 170 3.09 -23.05 -8.87
N SER A 171 1.85 -22.68 -8.61
CA SER A 171 0.77 -22.85 -9.58
C SER A 171 0.97 -21.92 -10.77
N GLN A 172 0.65 -22.39 -11.98
CA GLN A 172 0.64 -21.59 -13.21
C GLN A 172 -0.22 -20.31 -13.08
N LYS A 173 -1.24 -20.32 -12.21
CA LYS A 173 -2.14 -19.18 -11.97
C LYS A 173 -1.54 -18.06 -11.09
N LEU A 174 -0.42 -18.30 -10.43
CA LEU A 174 0.20 -17.39 -9.44
C LEU A 174 1.57 -16.86 -9.87
N GLY A 175 1.95 -17.09 -11.13
CA GLY A 175 3.30 -16.81 -11.64
C GLY A 175 3.73 -15.35 -11.48
N SER A 176 2.86 -14.37 -11.75
CA SER A 176 3.24 -12.95 -11.84
C SER A 176 3.82 -12.36 -10.54
N CYS A 177 3.36 -12.80 -9.37
CA CYS A 177 3.84 -12.30 -8.08
C CYS A 177 5.19 -12.92 -7.65
N ILE A 178 5.64 -13.97 -8.35
CA ILE A 178 6.88 -14.71 -8.04
C ILE A 178 7.92 -14.50 -9.16
N SER A 179 7.51 -14.63 -10.43
CA SER A 179 8.38 -14.53 -11.61
C SER A 179 8.89 -13.12 -11.87
N GLY A 180 8.08 -12.09 -11.57
CA GLY A 180 8.45 -10.69 -11.80
C GLY A 180 9.71 -10.20 -11.06
N HIS A 181 10.24 -11.00 -10.13
CA HIS A 181 11.47 -10.70 -9.39
C HIS A 181 12.66 -11.63 -9.77
N TRP A 182 12.44 -12.70 -10.54
CA TRP A 182 13.39 -13.81 -10.64
C TRP A 182 13.48 -14.50 -12.01
N ASP A 183 13.06 -13.87 -13.11
CA ASP A 183 13.05 -14.49 -14.44
C ASP A 183 14.44 -15.02 -14.90
N ARG A 184 14.69 -16.29 -14.56
CA ARG A 184 15.30 -17.31 -15.41
C ARG A 184 14.35 -18.50 -15.41
N GLU A 185 13.62 -18.62 -16.51
CA GLU A 185 12.89 -19.81 -16.96
C GLU A 185 11.85 -20.39 -15.98
N CYS A 186 10.63 -19.85 -16.03
CA CYS A 186 9.45 -20.65 -15.68
C CYS A 186 9.34 -21.81 -16.68
N VAL A 187 9.90 -22.97 -16.35
CA VAL A 187 9.72 -24.19 -17.15
C VAL A 187 8.32 -24.75 -16.85
N PRO A 188 7.40 -24.83 -17.83
CA PRO A 188 6.11 -25.48 -17.62
C PRO A 188 6.34 -26.95 -17.27
N ASP A 189 5.69 -27.42 -16.22
CA ASP A 189 5.53 -28.85 -15.97
C ASP A 189 4.84 -29.51 -17.17
N GLN A 190 5.54 -30.43 -17.85
CA GLN A 190 5.02 -31.21 -18.98
C GLN A 190 4.41 -32.55 -18.54
N SER A 191 4.11 -32.75 -17.24
CA SER A 191 3.42 -33.96 -16.78
C SER A 191 1.91 -33.73 -16.63
N GLY A 192 1.16 -34.14 -17.67
CA GLY A 192 -0.32 -34.19 -17.66
C GLY A 192 -0.94 -34.10 -19.04
#